data_AF-A0A090TFX3-F1
#
_entry.id   AF-A0A090TFX3-F1
#
_cell.length_a   1.000
_cell.length_b   1.000
_cell.length_c   1.000
_cell.angle_alpha   90.00
_cell.angle_beta   90.00
_cell.angle_gamma   90.00
#
_symmetry.space_group_name_H-M   'P 1'
#
loop_
_entity.id
_entity.type
_entity.pdbx_description
1 polymer ?
#
loop_
_entity_poly.entity_id
_entity_poly.type
_entity_poly.pdbx_seq_one_letter_code
_entity_poly.pdbx_strand_id
1 'polypeptide(L)'
;MIDIVIANVQTVVVMLLVLLSMVVFLFNRRRIFGKSQQAKLSGLMHLTTLRQLLASIQQHRGITNSVLCGDNKLQSRLPAIQSDINNHLQTLTHLDESVRNTKSWRSVEENWPRVRVQFKQWSTEQNLANHNQLLASLLESVEECAQHYRLSELPQEKGESIALLWNDLLRIAECVGQARALGTGVAAKAACSSVERIRLKYLHQSIDRFVIAQHHSDFPTVKKLLGTIENKVLVLAPSVAAVDYFDDATAALDEVFRVFDQRVTALRDNV
;
A
#
# COMPACT_ATOMS: atom_id res chain seq x y z
N MET A 1 -11.39 42.20 60.78
CA MET A 1 -12.58 41.61 60.12
C MET A 1 -12.50 41.80 58.60
N ILE A 2 -12.24 43.02 58.12
CA ILE A 2 -12.10 43.34 56.69
C ILE A 2 -10.98 42.55 56.00
N ASP A 3 -9.80 42.42 56.63
CA ASP A 3 -8.66 41.70 56.01
C ASP A 3 -8.93 40.20 55.80
N ILE A 4 -9.68 39.58 56.72
CA ILE A 4 -10.09 38.17 56.60
C ILE A 4 -11.07 37.99 55.43
N VAL A 5 -11.99 38.94 55.26
CA VAL A 5 -12.94 38.93 54.14
C VAL A 5 -12.21 39.10 52.81
N ILE A 6 -11.25 40.02 52.73
CA ILE A 6 -10.45 40.25 51.51
C ILE A 6 -9.60 39.01 51.16
N ALA A 7 -8.95 38.38 52.15
CA ALA A 7 -8.18 37.16 51.94
C ALA A 7 -9.07 35.99 51.46
N ASN A 8 -10.29 35.85 52.01
CA ASN A 8 -11.25 34.84 51.55
C ASN A 8 -11.76 35.11 50.13
N VAL A 9 -11.98 36.36 49.74
CA VAL A 9 -12.35 36.71 48.36
C VAL A 9 -11.19 36.40 47.41
N GLN A 10 -9.95 36.73 47.78
CA GLN A 10 -8.76 36.42 46.96
C GLN A 10 -8.57 34.91 46.75
N THR A 11 -8.73 34.09 47.80
CA THR A 11 -8.62 32.62 47.67
C THR A 11 -9.71 32.04 46.78
N VAL A 12 -10.95 32.52 46.90
CA VAL A 12 -12.06 32.12 46.02
C VAL A 12 -11.79 32.51 44.58
N VAL A 13 -11.31 33.74 44.32
CA VAL A 13 -10.96 34.18 42.96
C VAL A 13 -9.84 33.32 42.36
N VAL A 14 -8.78 33.03 43.11
CA VAL A 14 -7.70 32.14 42.65
C VAL A 14 -8.24 30.73 42.36
N MET A 15 -9.07 30.17 43.23
CA MET A 15 -9.69 28.85 43.01
C MET A 15 -10.55 28.83 41.75
N LEU A 16 -11.35 29.88 41.50
CA LEU A 16 -12.17 30.01 40.29
C LEU A 16 -11.31 30.12 39.03
N LEU A 17 -10.19 30.85 39.07
CA LEU A 17 -9.25 30.95 37.95
C LEU A 17 -8.55 29.62 37.64
N VAL A 18 -8.18 28.85 38.68
CA VAL A 18 -7.61 27.51 38.52
C VAL A 18 -8.64 26.53 37.94
N LEU A 19 -9.89 26.57 38.42
CA LEU A 19 -10.96 25.75 37.86
C LEU A 19 -11.24 26.11 36.40
N LEU A 20 -11.28 27.41 36.06
CA LEU A 20 -11.48 27.87 34.69
C LEU A 20 -10.33 27.40 33.77
N SER A 21 -9.07 27.53 34.21
CA SER A 21 -7.92 27.08 33.42
C SER A 21 -7.91 25.57 33.22
N MET A 22 -8.30 24.80 34.24
CA MET A 22 -8.47 23.35 34.14
C MET A 22 -9.59 22.97 33.14
N VAL A 23 -10.73 23.65 33.18
CA VAL A 23 -11.83 23.41 32.22
C VAL A 23 -11.40 23.73 30.79
N VAL A 24 -10.74 24.87 30.57
CA VAL A 24 -10.21 25.25 29.24
C VAL A 24 -9.16 24.22 28.76
N PHE A 25 -8.26 23.79 29.64
CA PHE A 25 -7.27 22.76 29.33
C PHE A 25 -7.93 21.43 28.93
N LEU A 26 -8.92 20.96 29.68
CA LEU A 26 -9.66 19.73 29.36
C LEU A 26 -10.46 19.85 28.06
N PHE A 27 -11.08 21.01 27.80
CA PHE A 27 -11.82 21.26 26.56
C PHE A 27 -10.88 21.27 25.34
N ASN A 28 -9.74 21.96 25.45
CA ASN A 28 -8.72 21.97 24.41
C ASN A 28 -8.15 20.57 24.17
N ARG A 29 -7.87 19.82 25.24
CA ARG A 29 -7.37 18.44 25.15
C ARG A 29 -8.37 17.53 24.42
N ARG A 30 -9.66 17.60 24.78
CA ARG A 30 -10.73 16.84 24.09
C ARG A 30 -10.84 17.24 22.62
N ARG A 31 -10.79 18.53 22.31
CA ARG A 31 -10.86 19.04 20.92
C ARG A 31 -9.66 18.57 20.08
N ILE A 32 -8.45 18.64 20.63
CA ILE A 32 -7.22 18.19 19.95
C ILE A 32 -7.28 16.67 19.73
N PHE A 33 -7.69 15.91 20.75
CA PHE A 33 -7.84 14.46 20.66
C PHE A 33 -8.84 14.05 19.57
N GLY A 34 -10.04 14.66 19.55
CA GLY A 34 -11.04 14.37 18.52
C GLY A 34 -10.58 14.71 17.10
N LYS A 35 -9.88 15.84 16.91
CA LYS A 35 -9.26 16.18 15.62
C LYS A 35 -8.22 15.15 15.19
N SER A 36 -7.41 14.67 16.14
CA SER A 36 -6.40 13.65 15.85
C SER A 36 -7.01 12.31 15.45
N GLN A 37 -8.11 11.88 16.08
CA GLN A 37 -8.84 10.66 15.68
C GLN A 37 -9.43 10.81 14.28
N GLN A 38 -10.06 11.95 13.98
CA GLN A 38 -10.63 12.20 12.66
C GLN A 38 -9.55 12.20 11.55
N ALA A 39 -8.38 12.79 11.81
CA ALA A 39 -7.25 12.75 10.89
C ALA A 39 -6.78 11.31 10.62
N LYS A 40 -6.68 10.48 11.67
CA LYS A 40 -6.31 9.06 11.55
C LYS A 40 -7.34 8.27 10.72
N LEU A 41 -8.63 8.48 10.96
CA LEU A 41 -9.71 7.87 10.16
C LEU A 41 -9.61 8.25 8.68
N SER A 42 -9.37 9.53 8.38
CA SER A 42 -9.13 10.00 7.01
C SER A 42 -7.92 9.30 6.40
N GLY A 43 -6.80 9.21 7.13
CA GLY A 43 -5.61 8.51 6.68
C GLY A 43 -5.84 7.03 6.35
N LEU A 44 -6.64 6.31 7.16
CA LEU A 44 -7.02 4.92 6.87
C LEU A 44 -7.88 4.80 5.59
N MET A 45 -8.79 5.75 5.35
CA MET A 45 -9.56 5.81 4.10
C MET A 45 -8.66 6.07 2.88
N HIS A 46 -7.70 6.99 3.02
CA HIS A 46 -6.73 7.27 1.96
C HIS A 46 -5.84 6.06 1.69
N LEU A 47 -5.34 5.37 2.72
CA LEU A 47 -4.58 4.12 2.56
C LEU A 47 -5.36 3.04 1.80
N THR A 48 -6.65 2.88 2.10
CA THR A 48 -7.52 1.94 1.40
C THR A 48 -7.59 2.28 -0.10
N THR A 49 -7.76 3.57 -0.42
CA THR A 49 -7.83 4.05 -1.80
C THR A 49 -6.48 3.89 -2.53
N LEU A 50 -5.37 4.18 -1.85
CA LEU A 50 -4.01 4.00 -2.39
C LEU A 50 -3.69 2.53 -2.67
N ARG A 51 -4.13 1.60 -1.82
CA ARG A 51 -4.04 0.16 -2.11
C ARG A 51 -4.86 -0.21 -3.35
N GLN A 52 -6.10 0.27 -3.47
CA GLN A 52 -6.93 -0.02 -4.64
C GLN A 52 -6.31 0.51 -5.94
N LEU A 53 -5.71 1.70 -5.86
CA LEU A 53 -4.92 2.28 -6.94
C LEU A 53 -3.71 1.40 -7.32
N LEU A 54 -2.95 0.93 -6.33
CA LEU A 54 -1.82 0.01 -6.53
C LEU A 54 -2.28 -1.26 -7.28
N ALA A 55 -3.33 -1.92 -6.79
CA ALA A 55 -3.87 -3.13 -7.41
C ALA A 55 -4.31 -2.88 -8.87
N SER A 56 -4.98 -1.75 -9.12
CA SER A 56 -5.47 -1.40 -10.46
C SER A 56 -4.32 -1.12 -11.43
N ILE A 57 -3.27 -0.40 -11.00
CA ILE A 57 -2.07 -0.17 -11.81
C ILE A 57 -1.31 -1.48 -12.07
N GLN A 58 -1.24 -2.39 -11.09
CA GLN A 58 -0.64 -3.71 -11.29
C GLN A 58 -1.42 -4.56 -12.30
N GLN A 59 -2.76 -4.49 -12.29
CA GLN A 59 -3.60 -5.14 -13.29
C GLN A 59 -3.39 -4.52 -14.68
N HIS A 60 -3.33 -3.19 -14.77
CA HIS A 60 -2.98 -2.50 -16.02
C HIS A 60 -1.62 -2.94 -16.55
N ARG A 61 -0.59 -3.01 -15.69
CA ARG A 61 0.75 -3.52 -16.04
C ARG A 61 0.66 -4.93 -16.61
N GLY A 62 -0.07 -5.84 -15.94
CA GLY A 62 -0.23 -7.22 -16.39
C GLY A 62 -0.87 -7.32 -17.78
N ILE A 63 -2.01 -6.65 -17.98
CA ILE A 63 -2.75 -6.70 -19.25
C ILE A 63 -1.94 -6.07 -20.39
N THR A 64 -1.37 -4.88 -20.16
CA THR A 64 -0.57 -4.19 -21.19
C THR A 64 0.68 -4.98 -21.57
N ASN A 65 1.32 -5.64 -20.60
CA ASN A 65 2.45 -6.52 -20.88
C ASN A 65 2.05 -7.72 -21.74
N SER A 66 0.94 -8.39 -21.43
CA SER A 66 0.41 -9.50 -22.23
C SER A 66 0.08 -9.06 -23.67
N VAL A 67 -0.55 -7.90 -23.83
CA VAL A 67 -0.86 -7.30 -25.15
C VAL A 67 0.41 -7.06 -25.96
N LEU A 68 1.46 -6.51 -25.35
CA LEU A 68 2.75 -6.28 -26.01
C LEU A 68 3.48 -7.58 -26.35
N CYS A 69 3.21 -8.67 -25.63
CA CYS A 69 3.67 -10.01 -25.97
C CYS A 69 2.78 -10.72 -27.01
N GLY A 70 1.73 -10.08 -27.52
CA GLY A 70 0.83 -10.61 -28.55
C GLY A 70 -0.44 -11.31 -28.04
N ASP A 71 -0.65 -11.40 -26.72
CA ASP A 71 -1.89 -11.93 -26.13
C ASP A 71 -2.88 -10.81 -25.82
N ASN A 72 -3.90 -10.67 -26.68
CA ASN A 72 -4.91 -9.62 -26.60
C ASN A 72 -6.19 -10.04 -25.87
N LYS A 73 -6.26 -11.26 -25.28
CA LYS A 73 -7.51 -11.79 -24.69
C LYS A 73 -8.15 -10.89 -23.64
N LEU A 74 -7.33 -10.19 -22.85
CA LEU A 74 -7.79 -9.30 -21.77
C LEU A 74 -7.76 -7.82 -22.14
N GLN A 75 -7.40 -7.47 -23.37
CA GLN A 75 -7.27 -6.07 -23.80
C GLN A 75 -8.58 -5.28 -23.64
N SER A 76 -9.73 -5.94 -23.83
CA SER A 76 -11.06 -5.34 -23.66
C SER A 76 -11.33 -4.85 -22.23
N ARG A 77 -10.58 -5.31 -21.23
CA ARG A 77 -10.70 -4.87 -19.83
C ARG A 77 -9.96 -3.56 -19.55
N LEU A 78 -9.04 -3.13 -20.42
CA LEU A 78 -8.22 -1.92 -20.20
C LEU A 78 -9.05 -0.65 -19.95
N PRO A 79 -10.12 -0.34 -20.72
CA PRO A 79 -10.90 0.88 -20.47
C PRO A 79 -11.50 0.93 -19.05
N ALA A 80 -12.03 -0.20 -18.57
CA ALA A 80 -12.57 -0.30 -17.21
C ALA A 80 -11.49 -0.08 -16.15
N ILE A 81 -10.36 -0.77 -16.26
CA ILE A 81 -9.22 -0.61 -15.35
C ILE A 81 -8.70 0.83 -15.33
N GLN A 82 -8.58 1.45 -16.50
CA GLN A 82 -8.14 2.84 -16.62
C GLN A 82 -9.14 3.80 -15.99
N SER A 83 -10.44 3.53 -16.12
CA SER A 83 -11.50 4.28 -15.44
C SER A 83 -11.38 4.13 -13.92
N ASP A 84 -11.18 2.92 -13.40
CA ASP A 84 -11.01 2.67 -11.97
C ASP A 84 -9.80 3.42 -11.42
N ILE A 85 -8.66 3.39 -12.12
CA ILE A 85 -7.46 4.16 -11.76
C ILE A 85 -7.77 5.65 -11.70
N ASN A 86 -8.45 6.21 -12.71
CA ASN A 86 -8.80 7.63 -12.72
C ASN A 86 -9.76 7.98 -11.55
N ASN A 87 -10.71 7.10 -11.21
CA ASN A 87 -11.63 7.30 -10.09
C ASN A 87 -10.90 7.31 -8.74
N HIS A 88 -9.93 6.40 -8.54
CA HIS A 88 -9.09 6.41 -7.34
C HIS A 88 -8.23 7.68 -7.26
N LEU A 89 -7.62 8.10 -8.38
CA LEU A 89 -6.87 9.37 -8.44
C LEU A 89 -7.76 10.58 -8.13
N GLN A 90 -8.98 10.62 -8.67
CA GLN A 90 -9.95 11.67 -8.38
C GLN A 90 -10.31 11.70 -6.89
N THR A 91 -10.54 10.53 -6.28
CA THR A 91 -10.81 10.44 -4.84
C THR A 91 -9.62 10.96 -4.01
N LEU A 92 -8.40 10.68 -4.46
CA LEU A 92 -7.17 11.13 -3.80
C LEU A 92 -6.84 12.61 -4.03
N THR A 93 -7.58 13.33 -4.88
CA THR A 93 -7.50 14.80 -4.91
C THR A 93 -7.92 15.43 -3.58
N HIS A 94 -8.64 14.72 -2.73
CA HIS A 94 -9.00 15.15 -1.38
C HIS A 94 -7.91 14.94 -0.33
N LEU A 95 -6.74 14.39 -0.70
CA LEU A 95 -5.57 14.36 0.18
C LEU A 95 -5.20 15.77 0.66
N ASP A 96 -4.69 15.84 1.88
CA ASP A 96 -4.17 17.08 2.43
C ASP A 96 -3.05 17.65 1.54
N GLU A 97 -2.95 18.97 1.48
CA GLU A 97 -1.98 19.66 0.62
C GLU A 97 -0.52 19.24 0.91
N SER A 98 -0.18 18.97 2.17
CA SER A 98 1.14 18.47 2.56
C SER A 98 1.51 17.16 1.85
N VAL A 99 0.56 16.23 1.71
CA VAL A 99 0.76 14.95 1.02
C VAL A 99 0.75 15.15 -0.50
N ARG A 100 -0.18 15.96 -1.02
CA ARG A 100 -0.23 16.24 -2.48
C ARG A 100 1.00 16.95 -3.01
N ASN A 101 1.65 17.76 -2.18
CA ASN A 101 2.84 18.52 -2.56
C ASN A 101 4.15 17.73 -2.45
N THR A 102 4.09 16.48 -1.99
CA THR A 102 5.24 15.59 -1.98
C THR A 102 5.72 15.28 -3.41
N LYS A 103 7.00 14.97 -3.54
CA LYS A 103 7.58 14.59 -4.83
C LYS A 103 6.99 13.27 -5.32
N SER A 104 6.72 12.33 -4.40
CA SER A 104 6.22 11.00 -4.75
C SER A 104 4.82 11.09 -5.37
N TRP A 105 3.91 11.86 -4.78
CA TRP A 105 2.53 11.96 -5.26
C TRP A 105 2.46 12.69 -6.61
N ARG A 106 3.17 13.81 -6.75
CA ARG A 106 3.27 14.50 -8.04
C ARG A 106 3.82 13.60 -9.14
N SER A 107 4.82 12.77 -8.82
CA SER A 107 5.34 11.77 -9.77
C SER A 107 4.26 10.77 -10.21
N VAL A 108 3.35 10.35 -9.33
CA VAL A 108 2.23 9.47 -9.69
C VAL A 108 1.27 10.19 -10.65
N GLU A 109 0.85 11.41 -10.31
CA GLU A 109 -0.09 12.21 -11.11
C GLU A 109 0.47 12.54 -12.50
N GLU A 110 1.77 12.88 -12.59
CA GLU A 110 2.44 13.22 -13.84
C GLU A 110 2.69 11.99 -14.73
N ASN A 111 3.04 10.84 -14.14
CA ASN A 111 3.42 9.66 -14.92
C ASN A 111 2.24 8.80 -15.36
N TRP A 112 1.15 8.74 -14.60
CA TRP A 112 0.00 7.89 -14.97
C TRP A 112 -0.58 8.22 -16.36
N PRO A 113 -0.84 9.48 -16.75
CA PRO A 113 -1.37 9.80 -18.07
C PRO A 113 -0.49 9.28 -19.22
N ARG A 114 0.84 9.33 -19.03
CA ARG A 114 1.82 8.82 -19.98
C ARG A 114 1.75 7.31 -20.09
N VAL A 115 1.76 6.60 -18.96
CA VAL A 115 1.67 5.13 -18.88
C VAL A 115 0.37 4.61 -19.49
N ARG A 116 -0.75 5.29 -19.23
CA ARG A 116 -2.08 4.94 -19.74
C ARG A 116 -2.16 4.92 -21.27
N VAL A 117 -1.52 5.88 -21.94
CA VAL A 117 -1.70 6.14 -23.37
C VAL A 117 -0.56 5.58 -24.22
N GLN A 118 0.68 5.68 -23.75
CA GLN A 118 1.87 5.41 -24.57
C GLN A 118 2.33 3.95 -24.53
N PHE A 119 1.70 3.07 -23.75
CA PHE A 119 2.19 1.69 -23.58
C PHE A 119 2.38 0.93 -24.90
N LYS A 120 1.53 1.18 -25.91
CA LYS A 120 1.64 0.55 -27.24
C LYS A 120 2.86 1.00 -28.06
N GLN A 121 3.47 2.13 -27.69
CA GLN A 121 4.65 2.69 -28.35
C GLN A 121 5.95 2.18 -27.73
N TRP A 122 5.87 1.41 -26.63
CA TRP A 122 7.00 0.93 -25.87
C TRP A 122 7.30 -0.54 -26.18
N SER A 123 8.56 -0.92 -25.96
CA SER A 123 8.89 -2.34 -25.82
C SER A 123 8.26 -2.91 -24.53
N THR A 124 8.15 -4.23 -24.46
CA THR A 124 7.69 -4.94 -23.26
C THR A 124 8.50 -4.54 -22.02
N GLU A 125 9.82 -4.43 -22.16
CA GLU A 125 10.73 -4.02 -21.08
C GLU A 125 10.51 -2.57 -20.65
N GLN A 126 10.33 -1.66 -21.60
CA GLN A 126 10.02 -0.26 -21.33
C GLN A 126 8.66 -0.13 -20.63
N ASN A 127 7.66 -0.91 -21.06
CA ASN A 127 6.34 -0.91 -20.44
C ASN A 127 6.42 -1.36 -18.97
N LEU A 128 7.11 -2.47 -18.69
CA LEU A 128 7.32 -2.93 -17.31
C LEU A 128 8.10 -1.90 -16.49
N ALA A 129 9.17 -1.33 -17.03
CA ALA A 129 9.99 -0.35 -16.31
C ALA A 129 9.19 0.91 -15.93
N ASN A 130 8.41 1.48 -16.85
CA ASN A 130 7.59 2.66 -16.56
C ASN A 130 6.50 2.36 -15.52
N HIS A 131 5.85 1.19 -15.58
CA HIS A 131 4.88 0.79 -14.55
C HIS A 131 5.54 0.56 -13.18
N ASN A 132 6.71 -0.09 -13.14
CA ASN A 132 7.42 -0.32 -11.89
C ASN A 132 7.85 1.00 -11.24
N GLN A 133 8.28 1.98 -12.03
CA GLN A 133 8.59 3.33 -11.54
C GLN A 133 7.34 4.03 -10.97
N LEU A 134 6.20 3.97 -11.68
CA LEU A 134 4.95 4.53 -11.20
C LEU A 134 4.50 3.89 -9.87
N LEU A 135 4.59 2.56 -9.76
CA LEU A 135 4.24 1.82 -8.55
C LEU A 135 5.21 2.13 -7.39
N ALA A 136 6.50 2.34 -7.68
CA ALA A 136 7.47 2.76 -6.67
C ALA A 136 7.13 4.16 -6.10
N SER A 137 6.82 5.13 -6.96
CA SER A 137 6.35 6.46 -6.51
C SER A 137 5.07 6.37 -5.69
N LEU A 138 4.13 5.50 -6.09
CA LEU A 138 2.89 5.29 -5.32
C LEU A 138 3.17 4.70 -3.93
N LEU A 139 4.08 3.73 -3.80
CA LEU A 139 4.46 3.16 -2.51
C LEU A 139 5.19 4.17 -1.61
N GLU A 140 5.94 5.10 -2.19
CA GLU A 140 6.48 6.25 -1.45
C GLU A 140 5.35 7.18 -0.96
N SER A 141 4.34 7.45 -1.79
CA SER A 141 3.17 8.26 -1.38
C SER A 141 2.34 7.61 -0.28
N VAL A 142 2.24 6.27 -0.28
CA VAL A 142 1.61 5.50 0.82
C VAL A 142 2.29 5.80 2.14
N GLU A 143 3.62 5.78 2.17
CA GLU A 143 4.39 6.03 3.38
C GLU A 143 4.25 7.49 3.85
N GLU A 144 4.37 8.46 2.93
CA GLU A 144 4.18 9.88 3.25
C GLU A 144 2.75 10.18 3.75
N CYS A 145 1.74 9.52 3.17
CA CYS A 145 0.36 9.59 3.65
C CYS A 145 0.23 9.05 5.08
N ALA A 146 0.77 7.87 5.35
CA ALA A 146 0.69 7.25 6.66
C ALA A 146 1.40 8.07 7.76
N GLN A 147 2.54 8.67 7.41
CA GLN A 147 3.27 9.58 8.30
C GLN A 147 2.49 10.86 8.58
N HIS A 148 1.95 11.51 7.54
CA HIS A 148 1.17 12.75 7.67
C HIS A 148 -0.04 12.58 8.59
N TYR A 149 -0.80 11.49 8.44
CA TYR A 149 -1.96 11.18 9.28
C TYR A 149 -1.59 10.48 10.60
N ARG A 150 -0.30 10.34 10.92
CA ARG A 150 0.23 9.77 12.17
C ARG A 150 -0.34 8.38 12.46
N LEU A 151 -0.47 7.56 11.43
CA LEU A 151 -1.09 6.23 11.52
C LEU A 151 -0.26 5.26 12.36
N SER A 152 1.05 5.51 12.51
CA SER A 152 1.94 4.73 13.39
C SER A 152 1.58 4.85 14.87
N GLU A 153 0.79 5.86 15.24
CA GLU A 153 0.32 6.10 16.61
C GLU A 153 -1.08 5.51 16.88
N LEU A 154 -1.59 4.67 15.98
CA LEU A 154 -2.82 3.92 16.24
C LEU A 154 -2.58 2.86 17.33
N PRO A 155 -3.62 2.46 18.09
CA PRO A 155 -3.48 1.46 19.14
C PRO A 155 -3.04 0.11 18.56
N GLN A 156 -1.94 -0.43 19.06
CA GLN A 156 -1.40 -1.74 18.64
C GLN A 156 -2.05 -2.88 19.44
N GLU A 157 -2.48 -3.94 18.77
CA GLU A 157 -2.64 -5.23 19.44
C GLU A 157 -1.27 -5.76 19.89
N LYS A 158 -1.23 -6.54 20.97
CA LYS A 158 0.03 -7.08 21.50
C LYS A 158 0.73 -7.93 20.43
N GLY A 159 1.88 -7.46 19.95
CA GLY A 159 2.74 -8.19 19.01
C GLY A 159 2.67 -7.71 17.55
N GLU A 160 1.76 -6.79 17.20
CA GLU A 160 1.66 -6.24 15.84
C GLU A 160 2.22 -4.82 15.77
N SER A 161 3.27 -4.60 14.99
CA SER A 161 3.72 -3.23 14.67
C SER A 161 2.89 -2.66 13.54
N ILE A 162 2.08 -1.66 13.84
CA ILE A 162 1.20 -0.97 12.90
C ILE A 162 1.96 -0.31 11.74
N ALA A 163 3.20 0.15 11.96
CA ALA A 163 4.02 0.74 10.90
C ALA A 163 4.52 -0.30 9.87
N LEU A 164 4.61 -1.59 10.25
CA LEU A 164 4.91 -2.69 9.32
C LEU A 164 3.70 -3.07 8.47
N LEU A 165 2.52 -2.55 8.80
CA LEU A 165 1.26 -3.08 8.34
C LEU A 165 0.92 -2.58 6.92
N TRP A 166 0.97 -1.27 6.66
CA TRP A 166 0.75 -0.77 5.30
C TRP A 166 2.02 -0.81 4.44
N ASN A 167 3.17 -0.49 5.03
CA ASN A 167 4.41 -0.34 4.28
C ASN A 167 4.90 -1.70 3.76
N ASP A 168 4.95 -2.72 4.62
CA ASP A 168 5.49 -4.01 4.20
C ASP A 168 4.48 -4.80 3.38
N LEU A 169 3.18 -4.83 3.75
CA LEU A 169 2.18 -5.55 2.97
C LEU A 169 2.06 -5.00 1.54
N LEU A 170 2.04 -3.67 1.35
CA LEU A 170 1.92 -3.11 0.01
C LEU A 170 3.21 -3.22 -0.81
N ARG A 171 4.39 -3.13 -0.17
CA ARG A 171 5.67 -3.41 -0.84
C ARG A 171 5.76 -4.86 -1.27
N ILE A 172 5.33 -5.80 -0.42
CA ILE A 172 5.35 -7.22 -0.76
C ILE A 172 4.28 -7.59 -1.78
N ALA A 173 3.10 -6.97 -1.73
CA ALA A 173 2.13 -7.09 -2.81
C ALA A 173 2.76 -6.67 -4.15
N GLU A 174 3.59 -5.63 -4.16
CA GLU A 174 4.33 -5.26 -5.36
C GLU A 174 5.45 -6.22 -5.74
N CYS A 175 6.21 -6.77 -4.77
CA CYS A 175 7.16 -7.85 -5.07
C CYS A 175 6.47 -9.08 -5.68
N VAL A 176 5.33 -9.51 -5.13
CA VAL A 176 4.51 -10.60 -5.67
C VAL A 176 3.99 -10.23 -7.07
N GLY A 177 3.52 -8.99 -7.27
CA GLY A 177 3.07 -8.51 -8.58
C GLY A 177 4.17 -8.53 -9.65
N GLN A 178 5.41 -8.17 -9.30
CA GLN A 178 6.56 -8.27 -10.18
C GLN A 178 6.96 -9.72 -10.43
N ALA A 179 6.95 -10.57 -9.40
CA ALA A 179 7.25 -12.00 -9.51
C ALA A 179 6.23 -12.71 -10.42
N ARG A 180 4.95 -12.32 -10.32
CA ARG A 180 3.89 -12.77 -11.24
C ARG A 180 4.22 -12.40 -12.68
N ALA A 181 4.47 -11.12 -12.96
CA ALA A 181 4.73 -10.65 -14.32
C ALA A 181 5.97 -11.32 -14.93
N LEU A 182 7.06 -11.37 -14.18
CA LEU A 182 8.33 -11.93 -14.63
C LEU A 182 8.27 -13.46 -14.77
N GLY A 183 7.76 -14.15 -13.75
CA GLY A 183 7.70 -15.62 -13.74
C GLY A 183 6.71 -16.20 -14.74
N THR A 184 5.61 -15.50 -15.05
CA THR A 184 4.67 -15.91 -16.11
C THR A 184 5.38 -15.89 -17.47
N GLY A 185 6.20 -14.86 -17.73
CA GLY A 185 7.02 -14.79 -18.95
C GLY A 185 8.05 -15.91 -19.03
N VAL A 186 8.73 -16.22 -17.91
CA VAL A 186 9.69 -17.34 -17.83
C VAL A 186 9.01 -18.69 -18.08
N ALA A 187 7.84 -18.91 -17.48
CA ALA A 187 7.05 -20.13 -17.66
C ALA A 187 6.55 -20.28 -19.10
N ALA A 188 6.06 -19.19 -19.72
CA ALA A 188 5.58 -19.20 -21.10
C ALA A 188 6.69 -19.51 -22.12
N LYS A 189 7.92 -19.03 -21.87
CA LYS A 189 9.10 -19.30 -22.70
C LYS A 189 9.74 -20.66 -22.42
N ALA A 190 9.36 -21.33 -21.31
CA ALA A 190 10.07 -22.47 -20.75
C ALA A 190 11.59 -22.25 -20.62
N ALA A 191 12.00 -21.00 -20.40
CA ALA A 191 13.39 -20.58 -20.36
C ALA A 191 13.54 -19.37 -19.44
N CYS A 192 14.60 -19.37 -18.63
CA CYS A 192 14.91 -18.29 -17.69
C CYS A 192 16.33 -17.78 -17.98
N SER A 193 16.44 -16.56 -18.51
CA SER A 193 17.73 -15.88 -18.69
C SER A 193 18.41 -15.62 -17.34
N SER A 194 19.71 -15.33 -17.36
CA SER A 194 20.48 -14.98 -16.16
C SER A 194 19.91 -13.76 -15.43
N VAL A 195 19.48 -12.74 -16.19
CA VAL A 195 18.89 -11.51 -15.64
C VAL A 195 17.52 -11.78 -15.02
N GLU A 196 16.64 -12.54 -15.69
CA GLU A 196 15.34 -12.95 -15.13
C GLU A 196 15.54 -13.77 -13.85
N ARG A 197 16.53 -14.68 -13.84
CA ARG A 197 16.87 -15.53 -12.68
C ARG A 197 17.34 -14.72 -11.49
N ILE A 198 18.23 -13.74 -11.70
CA ILE A 198 18.71 -12.85 -10.63
C ILE A 198 17.55 -12.04 -10.04
N ARG A 199 16.69 -11.47 -10.89
CA ARG A 199 15.52 -10.69 -10.46
C ARG A 199 14.51 -11.55 -9.70
N LEU A 200 14.16 -12.73 -10.20
CA LEU A 200 13.26 -13.66 -9.51
C LEU A 200 13.82 -14.12 -8.16
N LYS A 201 15.13 -14.39 -8.06
CA LYS A 201 15.77 -14.70 -6.76
C LYS A 201 15.66 -13.55 -5.78
N TYR A 202 15.91 -12.31 -6.21
CA TYR A 202 15.76 -11.13 -5.36
C TYR A 202 14.30 -10.96 -4.87
N LEU A 203 13.33 -11.10 -5.77
CA LEU A 203 11.90 -11.01 -5.42
C LEU A 203 11.51 -12.13 -4.45
N HIS A 204 11.91 -13.38 -4.73
CA HIS A 204 11.69 -14.53 -3.86
C HIS A 204 12.24 -14.26 -2.45
N GLN A 205 13.51 -13.86 -2.33
CA GLN A 205 14.12 -13.56 -1.03
C GLN A 205 13.43 -12.41 -0.29
N SER A 206 12.94 -11.41 -1.01
CA SER A 206 12.22 -10.29 -0.39
C SER A 206 10.87 -10.72 0.17
N ILE A 207 10.13 -11.53 -0.59
CA ILE A 207 8.85 -12.12 -0.16
C ILE A 207 9.07 -13.10 1.01
N ASP A 208 10.07 -13.98 0.93
CA ASP A 208 10.37 -14.97 1.96
C ASP A 208 10.75 -14.32 3.29
N ARG A 209 11.64 -13.31 3.28
CA ARG A 209 11.98 -12.54 4.50
C ARG A 209 10.77 -11.91 5.17
N PHE A 210 9.82 -11.40 4.40
CA PHE A 210 8.60 -10.83 4.95
C PHE A 210 7.74 -11.90 5.62
N VAL A 211 7.53 -13.04 4.96
CA VAL A 211 6.72 -14.14 5.52
C VAL A 211 7.37 -14.72 6.79
N ILE A 212 8.70 -14.80 6.85
CA ILE A 212 9.44 -15.18 8.07
C ILE A 212 9.16 -14.19 9.20
N ALA A 213 9.21 -12.88 8.91
CA ALA A 213 9.05 -11.82 9.90
C ALA A 213 7.61 -11.72 10.46
N GLN A 214 6.59 -12.10 9.67
CA GLN A 214 5.17 -12.03 10.04
C GLN A 214 4.58 -13.36 10.56
N HIS A 215 5.42 -14.35 10.86
CA HIS A 215 5.03 -15.74 11.14
C HIS A 215 4.39 -16.46 9.93
N HIS A 216 5.05 -17.52 9.46
CA HIS A 216 4.67 -18.25 8.23
C HIS A 216 3.23 -18.77 8.15
N SER A 217 2.53 -18.93 9.27
CA SER A 217 1.14 -19.42 9.31
C SER A 217 0.15 -18.48 8.62
N ASP A 218 0.51 -17.22 8.48
CA ASP A 218 -0.44 -16.16 8.11
C ASP A 218 -0.55 -15.98 6.58
N PHE A 219 0.40 -16.56 5.83
CA PHE A 219 0.48 -16.43 4.36
C PHE A 219 0.70 -17.78 3.65
N PRO A 220 -0.21 -18.77 3.79
CA PRO A 220 -0.06 -20.08 3.16
C PRO A 220 -0.01 -20.02 1.63
N THR A 221 -0.72 -19.09 1.00
CA THR A 221 -0.76 -18.96 -0.46
C THR A 221 0.54 -18.35 -1.00
N VAL A 222 1.07 -17.32 -0.33
CA VAL A 222 2.39 -16.77 -0.63
C VAL A 222 3.48 -17.83 -0.46
N LYS A 223 3.40 -18.68 0.58
CA LYS A 223 4.33 -19.79 0.78
C LYS A 223 4.27 -20.81 -0.36
N LYS A 224 3.07 -21.14 -0.86
CA LYS A 224 2.90 -21.99 -2.04
C LYS A 224 3.57 -21.37 -3.28
N LEU A 225 3.41 -20.06 -3.48
CA LEU A 225 4.07 -19.34 -4.57
C LEU A 225 5.60 -19.41 -4.45
N LEU A 226 6.16 -19.15 -3.26
CA LEU A 226 7.61 -19.25 -3.02
C LEU A 226 8.14 -20.64 -3.40
N GLY A 227 7.47 -21.70 -2.94
CA GLY A 227 7.82 -23.07 -3.31
C GLY A 227 7.73 -23.34 -4.81
N THR A 228 6.74 -22.75 -5.50
CA THR A 228 6.61 -22.87 -6.96
C THR A 228 7.75 -22.14 -7.69
N ILE A 229 8.11 -20.93 -7.25
CA ILE A 229 9.22 -20.17 -7.82
C ILE A 229 10.52 -20.96 -7.66
N GLU A 230 10.80 -21.47 -6.46
CA GLU A 230 12.04 -22.21 -6.17
C GLU A 230 12.13 -23.54 -6.94
N ASN A 231 11.07 -24.36 -6.88
CA ASN A 231 11.12 -25.74 -7.35
C ASN A 231 10.73 -25.92 -8.81
N LYS A 232 10.01 -24.96 -9.42
CA LYS A 232 9.48 -25.11 -10.80
C LYS A 232 9.88 -23.99 -11.76
N VAL A 233 10.29 -22.83 -11.27
CA VAL A 233 10.67 -21.69 -12.13
C VAL A 233 12.18 -21.46 -12.13
N LEU A 234 12.81 -21.43 -10.95
CA LEU A 234 14.25 -21.21 -10.77
C LEU A 234 15.10 -22.48 -10.99
N VAL A 235 14.59 -23.42 -11.77
CA VAL A 235 15.29 -24.63 -12.23
C VAL A 235 15.94 -24.42 -13.60
N LEU A 236 16.68 -25.40 -14.12
CA LEU A 236 17.33 -25.31 -15.44
C LEU A 236 16.31 -25.20 -16.57
N ALA A 237 15.26 -26.01 -16.51
CA ALA A 237 14.14 -26.00 -17.44
C ALA A 237 12.84 -25.75 -16.64
N PRO A 238 12.28 -24.52 -16.67
CA PRO A 238 11.00 -24.22 -16.02
C PRO A 238 9.92 -25.22 -16.41
N SER A 239 9.24 -25.79 -15.41
CA SER A 239 8.33 -26.94 -15.58
C SER A 239 6.88 -26.64 -15.26
N VAL A 240 6.57 -25.41 -14.84
CA VAL A 240 5.20 -24.95 -14.54
C VAL A 240 4.57 -24.33 -15.79
N ALA A 241 3.29 -24.61 -16.03
CA ALA A 241 2.55 -23.94 -17.10
C ALA A 241 2.37 -22.45 -16.75
N ALA A 242 2.42 -21.58 -17.76
CA ALA A 242 2.30 -20.14 -17.55
C ALA A 242 0.99 -19.73 -16.87
N VAL A 243 -0.11 -20.42 -17.19
CA VAL A 243 -1.43 -20.19 -16.58
C VAL A 243 -1.41 -20.59 -15.11
N ASP A 244 -0.94 -21.79 -14.78
CA ASP A 244 -0.86 -22.27 -13.39
C ASP A 244 0.01 -21.36 -12.52
N TYR A 245 1.15 -20.89 -13.05
CA TYR A 245 2.00 -19.95 -12.34
C TYR A 245 1.31 -18.60 -12.12
N PHE A 246 0.63 -18.09 -13.15
CA PHE A 246 -0.11 -16.83 -13.06
C PHE A 246 -1.22 -16.90 -12.00
N ASP A 247 -1.94 -18.02 -11.94
CA ASP A 247 -3.01 -18.26 -10.98
C ASP A 247 -2.46 -18.38 -9.55
N ASP A 248 -1.39 -19.14 -9.34
CA ASP A 248 -0.71 -19.23 -8.04
C ASP A 248 -0.23 -17.86 -7.55
N ALA A 249 0.37 -17.07 -8.44
CA ALA A 249 0.85 -15.74 -8.09
C ALA A 249 -0.28 -14.73 -7.87
N THR A 250 -1.41 -14.87 -8.57
CA THR A 250 -2.60 -14.04 -8.36
C THR A 250 -3.25 -14.36 -7.01
N ALA A 251 -3.39 -15.64 -6.67
CA ALA A 251 -3.92 -16.06 -5.37
C ALA A 251 -3.05 -15.55 -4.20
N ALA A 252 -1.72 -15.60 -4.35
CA ALA A 252 -0.79 -15.05 -3.36
C ALA A 252 -0.94 -13.53 -3.22
N LEU A 253 -1.11 -12.80 -4.32
CA LEU A 253 -1.33 -11.36 -4.30
C LEU A 253 -2.65 -10.99 -3.60
N ASP A 254 -3.72 -11.74 -3.90
CA ASP A 254 -5.03 -11.55 -3.29
C ASP A 254 -5.01 -11.85 -1.78
N GLU A 255 -4.23 -12.84 -1.34
CA GLU A 255 -4.00 -13.11 0.09
C GLU A 255 -3.36 -11.92 0.80
N VAL A 256 -2.31 -11.31 0.22
CA VAL A 256 -1.65 -10.12 0.79
C VAL A 256 -2.61 -8.94 0.89
N PHE A 257 -3.40 -8.67 -0.16
CA PHE A 257 -4.39 -7.59 -0.14
C PHE A 257 -5.53 -7.86 0.87
N ARG A 258 -5.99 -9.10 0.98
CA ARG A 258 -7.00 -9.49 1.97
C ARG A 258 -6.51 -9.25 3.40
N VAL A 259 -5.27 -9.63 3.70
CA VAL A 259 -4.67 -9.39 5.03
C VAL A 259 -4.56 -7.89 5.31
N PHE A 260 -4.13 -7.09 4.32
CA PHE A 260 -4.10 -5.64 4.46
C PHE A 260 -5.50 -5.07 4.76
N ASP A 261 -6.51 -5.42 3.97
CA ASP A 261 -7.86 -4.87 4.11
C ASP A 261 -8.49 -5.25 5.47
N GLN A 262 -8.23 -6.47 5.95
CA GLN A 262 -8.66 -6.91 7.28
C GLN A 262 -8.02 -6.09 8.40
N ARG A 263 -6.69 -5.90 8.34
CA ARG A 263 -5.97 -5.17 9.38
C ARG A 263 -6.31 -3.66 9.36
N VAL A 264 -6.50 -3.05 8.19
CA VAL A 264 -6.99 -1.66 8.07
C VAL A 264 -8.41 -1.52 8.65
N THR A 265 -9.29 -2.50 8.40
CA THR A 265 -10.64 -2.51 8.96
C THR A 265 -10.61 -2.63 10.49
N ALA A 266 -9.82 -3.56 11.04
CA ALA A 266 -9.66 -3.73 12.47
C ALA A 266 -9.12 -2.45 13.15
N LEU A 267 -8.17 -1.75 12.51
CA LEU A 267 -7.68 -0.47 13.02
C LEU A 267 -8.78 0.59 13.05
N ARG A 268 -9.58 0.69 11.98
CA ARG A 268 -10.68 1.66 11.89
C ARG A 268 -11.71 1.47 13.01
N ASP A 269 -12.03 0.22 13.35
CA ASP A 269 -13.00 -0.10 14.39
C ASP A 269 -12.47 0.24 15.81
N ASN A 270 -11.15 0.44 15.95
CA ASN A 270 -10.46 0.77 17.19
C ASN A 270 -10.06 2.26 17.33
N VAL A 271 -10.35 3.12 16.35
CA VAL A 271 -10.08 4.58 16.41
C VAL A 271 -11.22 5.34 17.07
#